data_AF-A0A2Z6LYT2-F1
#
_entry.id   AF-A0A2Z6LYT2-F1
#
_cell.length_a   1.000
_cell.length_b   1.000
_cell.length_c   1.000
_cell.angle_alpha   90.00
_cell.angle_beta   90.00
_cell.angle_gamma   90.00
#
_symmetry.space_group_name_H-M   'P 1'
#
loop_
_entity.id
_entity.type
_entity.pdbx_description
1 polymer ?
#
loop_
_entity_poly.entity_id
_entity_poly.type
_entity_poly.pdbx_seq_one_letter_code
_entity_poly.pdbx_strand_id
1 'polypeptide(L)'
;MKVNEKTISAQSIAARERRRKITEKTQELGKLVPGGSKMNTAEMFNAAANYVKFLQAQVGMLQVMGTLSKEEKEPPPSEDLHKLLVSPFVQEKLYLEEKCFVPKDFVTTLTNNDDVRSKPTILKGLKQLIGTEINEKKPKQE
;
A
#
# COMPACT_ATOMS: atom_id res chain seq x y z
N MET A 1 7.10 54.76 34.45
CA MET A 1 6.82 53.95 33.25
C MET A 1 6.55 52.51 33.69
N LYS A 2 5.30 52.04 33.62
CA LYS A 2 4.98 50.64 33.95
C LYS A 2 5.44 49.75 32.78
N VAL A 3 6.47 48.95 33.01
CA VAL A 3 6.90 47.90 32.09
C VAL A 3 5.74 46.92 31.97
N ASN A 4 5.10 46.89 30.80
CA ASN A 4 3.98 46.00 30.52
C ASN A 4 4.54 44.60 30.24
N GLU A 5 4.94 43.92 31.30
CA GLU A 5 5.41 42.54 31.26
C GLU A 5 4.19 41.67 30.89
N LYS A 6 4.08 41.33 29.59
CA LYS A 6 3.08 40.37 29.10
C LYS A 6 3.41 39.01 29.68
N THR A 7 2.97 38.75 30.91
CA THR A 7 2.99 37.43 31.53
C THR A 7 2.08 36.52 30.69
N ILE A 8 2.71 35.60 29.97
CA ILE A 8 2.00 34.61 29.16
C ILE A 8 1.23 33.72 30.14
N SER A 9 -0.09 33.69 30.02
CA SER A 9 -0.94 32.89 30.92
C SER A 9 -0.61 31.39 30.80
N ALA A 10 -0.77 30.64 31.90
CA ALA A 10 -0.61 29.18 31.89
C ALA A 10 -1.46 28.50 30.80
N GLN A 11 -2.64 29.05 30.50
CA GLN A 11 -3.51 28.59 29.42
C GLN A 11 -2.87 28.78 28.03
N SER A 12 -2.18 29.90 27.79
CA SER A 12 -1.47 30.14 26.53
C SER A 12 -0.30 29.17 26.33
N ILE A 13 0.44 28.87 27.42
CA ILE A 13 1.51 27.88 27.42
C ILE A 13 0.94 26.49 27.07
N ALA A 14 -0.10 26.04 27.79
CA ALA A 14 -0.74 24.75 27.55
C ALA A 14 -1.30 24.63 26.12
N ALA A 15 -1.93 25.70 25.61
CA ALA A 15 -2.44 25.73 24.24
C ALA A 15 -1.31 25.63 23.20
N ARG A 16 -0.16 26.28 23.45
CA ARG A 16 1.02 26.21 22.58
C ARG A 16 1.62 24.81 22.56
N GLU A 17 1.74 24.16 23.72
CA GLU A 17 2.20 22.78 23.82
C GLU A 17 1.30 21.81 23.07
N ARG A 18 -0.03 21.96 23.20
CA ARG A 18 -0.99 21.16 22.42
C ARG A 18 -0.77 21.32 20.92
N ARG A 19 -0.65 22.56 20.44
CA ARG A 19 -0.41 22.85 19.01
C ARG A 19 0.89 22.24 18.54
N ARG A 20 1.97 22.36 19.33
CA ARG A 20 3.27 21.75 19.02
C ARG A 20 3.16 20.23 18.87
N LYS A 21 2.54 19.54 19.83
CA LYS A 21 2.32 18.09 19.77
C LYS A 21 1.51 17.67 18.53
N ILE A 22 0.50 18.45 18.14
CA ILE A 22 -0.28 18.20 16.93
C ILE A 22 0.61 18.36 15.69
N THR A 23 1.36 19.45 15.58
CA THR A 23 2.24 19.70 14.44
C THR A 23 3.31 18.62 14.30
N GLU A 24 3.92 18.18 15.40
CA GLU A 24 4.91 17.09 15.41
C GLU A 24 4.31 15.80 14.84
N LYS A 25 3.14 15.37 15.33
CA LYS A 25 2.46 14.16 14.81
C LYS A 25 2.02 14.29 13.35
N THR A 26 1.52 15.45 12.95
CA THR A 26 1.15 15.73 11.55
C THR A 26 2.38 15.64 10.64
N GLN A 27 3.54 16.15 11.09
CA GLN A 27 4.78 16.07 10.32
C GLN A 27 5.31 14.63 10.22
N GLU A 28 5.22 13.84 11.29
CA GLU A 28 5.57 12.41 11.25
C GLU A 28 4.66 11.64 10.28
N LEU A 29 3.36 11.89 10.31
CA LEU A 29 2.43 11.29 9.36
C LEU A 29 2.81 11.60 7.91
N GLY A 30 3.18 12.85 7.61
CA GLY A 30 3.60 13.26 6.27
C GLY A 30 4.85 12.56 5.75
N LYS A 31 5.70 11.99 6.62
CA LYS A 31 6.86 11.18 6.22
C LYS A 31 6.51 9.73 5.88
N LEU A 32 5.42 9.21 6.45
CA LEU A 32 4.98 7.82 6.27
C LEU A 32 4.07 7.66 5.05
N VAL A 33 3.31 8.71 4.72
CA VAL A 33 2.38 8.69 3.58
C VAL A 33 3.15 8.95 2.28
N PRO A 34 2.99 8.12 1.24
CA PRO A 34 3.59 8.37 -0.06
C PRO A 34 3.18 9.73 -0.63
N GLY A 35 4.16 10.56 -1.01
CA GLY A 35 3.92 11.94 -1.43
C GLY A 35 3.41 12.89 -0.33
N GLY A 36 3.25 12.46 0.92
CA GLY A 36 2.61 13.22 1.99
C GLY A 36 3.31 14.55 2.31
N SER A 37 4.63 14.62 2.16
CA SER A 37 5.41 15.86 2.36
C SER A 37 5.12 16.96 1.34
N LYS A 38 4.45 16.64 0.23
CA LYS A 38 4.07 17.58 -0.85
C LYS A 38 2.58 17.95 -0.82
N MET A 39 1.81 17.37 0.11
CA MET A 39 0.36 17.54 0.21
C MET A 39 0.00 18.58 1.27
N ASN A 40 -1.17 19.22 1.10
CA ASN A 40 -1.75 19.97 2.22
C ASN A 40 -2.29 19.01 3.30
N THR A 41 -2.59 19.54 4.49
CA THR A 41 -2.99 18.72 5.64
C THR A 41 -4.24 17.86 5.37
N ALA A 42 -5.24 18.40 4.67
CA ALA A 42 -6.49 17.67 4.42
C ALA A 42 -6.27 16.54 3.40
N GLU A 43 -5.55 16.82 2.32
CA GLU A 43 -5.13 15.83 1.32
C GLU A 43 -4.28 14.73 1.95
N MET A 44 -3.31 15.10 2.79
CA MET A 44 -2.44 14.15 3.49
C MET A 44 -3.25 13.19 4.37
N PHE A 45 -4.25 13.68 5.10
CA PHE A 45 -5.11 12.81 5.91
C PHE A 45 -5.94 11.84 5.05
N ASN A 46 -6.49 12.32 3.94
CA ASN A 46 -7.23 11.45 3.01
C ASN A 46 -6.31 10.40 2.36
N ALA A 47 -5.13 10.82 1.90
CA ALA A 47 -4.11 9.94 1.34
C ALA A 47 -3.63 8.91 2.39
N ALA A 48 -3.46 9.31 3.65
CA ALA A 48 -3.13 8.39 4.74
C ALA A 48 -4.20 7.30 4.90
N ALA A 49 -5.48 7.67 4.90
CA ALA A 49 -6.57 6.71 5.03
C ALA A 49 -6.60 5.71 3.86
N ASN A 50 -6.38 6.18 2.63
CA ASN A 50 -6.31 5.32 1.44
C ASN A 50 -5.06 4.44 1.45
N TYR A 51 -3.93 4.97 1.91
CA TYR A 51 -2.70 4.22 2.03
C TYR A 51 -2.82 3.08 3.04
N VAL A 52 -3.50 3.29 4.18
CA VAL A 52 -3.80 2.19 5.12
C VAL A 52 -4.63 1.09 4.47
N LYS A 53 -5.66 1.43 3.68
CA LYS A 53 -6.46 0.43 2.94
C LYS A 53 -5.61 -0.35 1.95
N PHE A 54 -4.73 0.34 1.22
CA PHE A 54 -3.76 -0.29 0.32
C PHE A 54 -2.86 -1.28 1.07
N LEU A 55 -2.29 -0.89 2.21
CA LEU A 55 -1.43 -1.76 3.01
C LEU A 55 -2.20 -2.97 3.56
N GLN A 56 -3.45 -2.78 3.98
CA GLN A 56 -4.32 -3.88 4.40
C GLN A 56 -4.56 -4.88 3.27
N ALA A 57 -4.81 -4.40 2.05
CA ALA A 57 -4.94 -5.26 0.87
C ALA A 57 -3.63 -6.03 0.58
N GLN A 58 -2.48 -5.36 0.68
CA GLN A 58 -1.17 -6.00 0.49
C GLN A 58 -0.89 -7.08 1.54
N VAL A 59 -1.18 -6.80 2.82
CA VAL A 59 -1.06 -7.78 3.91
C VAL A 59 -2.01 -8.96 3.69
N GLY A 60 -3.26 -8.70 3.27
CA GLY A 60 -4.23 -9.74 2.95
C GLY A 60 -3.73 -10.67 1.84
N MET A 61 -3.17 -10.11 0.77
CA MET A 61 -2.56 -10.90 -0.31
C MET A 61 -1.39 -11.75 0.20
N LEU A 62 -0.48 -11.17 1.00
CA LEU A 62 0.65 -11.90 1.59
C LEU A 62 0.18 -13.04 2.51
N GLN A 63 -0.91 -12.85 3.27
CA GLN A 63 -1.50 -13.90 4.10
C GLN A 63 -2.03 -15.05 3.23
N VAL A 64 -2.77 -14.76 2.16
CA VAL A 64 -3.26 -15.77 1.23
C VAL A 64 -2.10 -16.57 0.61
N MET A 65 -1.03 -15.88 0.21
CA MET A 65 0.20 -16.51 -0.26
C MET A 65 0.77 -17.48 0.79
N GLY A 66 0.94 -17.03 2.04
CA GLY A 66 1.44 -17.86 3.12
C GLY A 66 0.54 -19.07 3.45
N THR A 67 -0.78 -18.98 3.25
CA THR A 67 -1.69 -20.11 3.46
C THR A 67 -1.60 -21.17 2.37
N LEU A 68 -1.41 -20.77 1.11
CA LEU A 68 -1.33 -21.67 -0.04
C LEU A 68 0.05 -22.32 -0.17
N SER A 69 1.11 -21.68 0.33
CA SER A 69 2.48 -22.22 0.32
C SER A 69 2.76 -23.24 1.43
N LYS A 70 1.76 -23.67 2.22
CA LYS A 70 1.94 -24.54 3.39
C LYS A 70 2.40 -25.98 3.10
N GLU A 71 2.55 -26.39 1.84
CA GLU A 71 2.99 -27.76 1.51
C GLU A 71 4.50 -27.93 1.32
N GLU A 72 5.29 -26.86 1.20
CA GLU A 72 6.74 -26.97 0.98
C GLU A 72 7.51 -26.22 2.06
N LYS A 73 8.53 -26.89 2.60
CA LYS A 73 9.45 -26.39 3.62
C LYS A 73 10.45 -25.43 2.96
N GLU A 74 9.96 -24.31 2.43
CA GLU A 74 10.76 -23.34 1.69
C GLU A 74 11.62 -22.48 2.64
N PRO A 75 12.85 -22.11 2.21
CA PRO A 75 13.76 -21.24 2.96
C PRO A 75 13.14 -19.86 3.26
N PRO A 76 13.71 -19.11 4.22
CA PRO A 76 13.23 -17.77 4.55
C PRO A 76 13.08 -16.91 3.29
N PRO A 77 12.06 -16.01 3.24
CA PRO A 77 11.84 -15.17 2.09
C PRO A 77 13.14 -14.46 1.74
N SER A 78 13.53 -14.51 0.45
CA SER A 78 14.81 -13.96 0.02
C SER A 78 14.97 -12.55 0.58
N GLU A 79 16.14 -12.26 1.15
CA GLU A 79 16.41 -10.97 1.79
C GLU A 79 16.09 -9.79 0.86
N ASP A 80 16.23 -10.02 -0.44
CA ASP A 80 15.90 -9.10 -1.52
C ASP A 80 14.40 -8.81 -1.65
N LEU A 81 13.52 -9.81 -1.44
CA LEU A 81 12.07 -9.61 -1.44
C LEU A 81 11.65 -8.72 -0.26
N HIS A 82 12.20 -8.96 0.93
CA HIS A 82 11.96 -8.11 2.09
C HIS A 82 12.44 -6.68 1.83
N LYS A 83 13.64 -6.50 1.26
CA LYS A 83 14.18 -5.18 0.89
C LYS A 83 13.28 -4.44 -0.09
N LEU A 84 12.70 -5.14 -1.08
CA LEU A 84 11.77 -4.55 -2.04
C LEU A 84 10.44 -4.15 -1.40
N LEU A 85 9.89 -4.98 -0.51
CA LEU A 85 8.61 -4.71 0.17
C LEU A 85 8.69 -3.53 1.14
N VAL A 86 9.84 -3.33 1.80
CA VAL A 86 10.05 -2.19 2.72
C VAL A 86 10.63 -0.96 2.05
N SER A 87 10.94 -1.03 0.75
CA SER A 87 11.50 0.09 -0.01
C SER A 87 10.45 1.20 -0.18
N PRO A 88 10.70 2.42 0.34
CA PRO A 88 9.74 3.52 0.21
C PRO A 88 9.42 3.86 -1.25
N PHE A 89 10.42 3.75 -2.12
CA PHE A 89 10.26 4.01 -3.56
C PHE A 89 9.30 3.02 -4.21
N VAL A 90 9.46 1.72 -3.91
CA VAL A 90 8.58 0.68 -4.45
C VAL A 90 7.17 0.84 -3.91
N GLN A 91 7.04 1.09 -2.61
CA GLN A 91 5.75 1.25 -1.95
C GLN A 91 4.98 2.48 -2.48
N GLU A 92 5.67 3.59 -2.76
CA GLU A 92 5.09 4.77 -3.39
C GLU A 92 4.62 4.47 -4.81
N LYS A 93 5.41 3.76 -5.63
CA LYS A 93 4.99 3.37 -6.99
C LYS A 93 3.80 2.42 -7.00
N LEU A 94 3.82 1.41 -6.15
CA LEU A 94 2.72 0.45 -6.03
C LEU A 94 1.43 1.11 -5.57
N TYR A 95 1.50 2.03 -4.60
CA TYR A 95 0.35 2.79 -4.14
C TYR A 95 -0.22 3.68 -5.26
N LEU A 96 0.63 4.40 -5.99
CA LEU A 96 0.19 5.26 -7.10
C LEU A 96 -0.46 4.47 -8.25
N GLU A 97 -0.02 3.24 -8.48
CA GLU A 97 -0.60 2.36 -9.51
C GLU A 97 -1.74 1.46 -8.97
N GLU A 98 -2.08 1.56 -7.68
CA GLU A 98 -3.05 0.70 -6.99
C GLU A 98 -2.78 -0.81 -7.16
N LYS A 99 -1.49 -1.19 -7.21
CA LYS A 99 -1.06 -2.59 -7.46
C LYS A 99 -0.44 -3.21 -6.22
N CYS A 100 -0.77 -4.48 -5.97
CA CYS A 100 -0.10 -5.28 -4.95
C CYS A 100 1.14 -5.97 -5.53
N PHE A 101 2.17 -6.14 -4.69
CA PHE A 101 3.33 -6.94 -5.02
C PHE A 101 2.98 -8.43 -4.91
N VAL A 102 3.08 -9.17 -6.02
CA VAL A 102 2.73 -10.60 -6.09
C VAL A 102 3.72 -11.35 -7.00
N PRO A 103 4.37 -12.42 -6.54
CA PRO A 103 5.19 -13.28 -7.38
C PRO A 103 4.40 -13.91 -8.53
N LYS A 104 4.99 -14.05 -9.71
CA LYS A 104 4.31 -14.64 -10.87
C LYS A 104 3.87 -16.08 -10.62
N ASP A 105 4.71 -16.86 -9.93
CA ASP A 105 4.47 -18.27 -9.61
C ASP A 105 3.25 -18.46 -8.69
N PHE A 106 2.95 -17.45 -7.89
CA PHE A 106 1.74 -17.45 -7.08
C PHE A 106 0.49 -17.32 -7.95
N VAL A 107 0.50 -16.42 -8.94
CA VAL A 107 -0.65 -16.20 -9.83
C VAL A 107 -0.91 -17.41 -10.72
N THR A 108 0.14 -18.10 -11.18
CA THR A 108 0.01 -19.34 -11.96
C THR A 108 -0.59 -20.46 -11.12
N THR A 109 -0.10 -20.64 -9.88
CA THR A 109 -0.67 -21.60 -8.94
C THR A 109 -2.14 -21.30 -8.67
N LEU A 110 -2.49 -20.03 -8.45
CA LEU A 110 -3.88 -19.59 -8.23
C LEU A 110 -4.78 -19.92 -9.43
N THR A 111 -4.27 -19.77 -10.66
CA THR A 111 -5.01 -20.09 -11.90
C THR A 111 -5.36 -21.57 -12.02
N ASN A 112 -4.58 -22.46 -11.39
CA ASN A 112 -4.80 -23.92 -11.41
C ASN A 112 -5.78 -24.40 -10.31
N ASN A 113 -6.15 -23.55 -9.35
CA ASN A 113 -7.08 -23.91 -8.28
C ASN A 113 -8.53 -24.03 -8.80
N ASP A 114 -9.24 -25.08 -8.38
CA ASP A 114 -10.62 -25.35 -8.84
C ASP A 114 -11.61 -24.23 -8.50
N ASP A 115 -11.45 -23.58 -7.34
CA ASP A 115 -12.27 -22.44 -6.91
C ASP A 115 -12.13 -21.21 -7.83
N VAL A 116 -10.95 -21.04 -8.43
CA VAL A 116 -10.66 -19.95 -9.36
C VAL A 116 -11.06 -20.35 -10.78
N ARG A 117 -10.81 -21.61 -11.15
CA ARG A 117 -11.18 -22.18 -12.45
C ARG A 117 -12.70 -22.19 -12.67
N SER A 118 -13.47 -22.41 -11.61
CA SER A 118 -14.95 -22.33 -11.63
C SER A 118 -15.48 -20.89 -11.81
N LYS A 119 -14.63 -19.86 -11.67
CA LYS A 119 -14.99 -18.44 -11.80
C LYS A 119 -14.33 -17.81 -13.04
N PRO A 120 -14.97 -17.87 -14.22
CA PRO A 120 -14.34 -17.49 -15.49
C PRO A 120 -13.89 -16.03 -15.56
N THR A 121 -14.59 -15.10 -14.91
CA THR A 121 -14.21 -13.67 -14.87
C THR A 121 -12.89 -13.45 -14.14
N ILE A 122 -12.69 -14.13 -13.00
CA ILE A 122 -11.47 -14.04 -12.19
C ILE A 122 -10.32 -14.69 -12.96
N LEU A 123 -10.55 -15.89 -13.49
CA LEU A 123 -9.57 -16.62 -14.28
C LEU A 123 -9.06 -15.82 -15.48
N LYS A 124 -9.97 -15.15 -16.22
CA LYS A 124 -9.60 -14.29 -17.35
C LYS A 124 -8.73 -13.11 -16.90
N GLY A 125 -9.01 -12.53 -15.73
CA GLY A 125 -8.22 -11.44 -15.15
C GLY A 125 -6.81 -11.89 -14.78
N LEU A 126 -6.65 -13.03 -14.11
CA LEU A 126 -5.35 -13.58 -13.72
C LEU A 126 -4.49 -13.95 -14.94
N LYS A 127 -5.09 -14.53 -15.99
CA LYS A 127 -4.40 -14.83 -17.25
C LYS A 127 -3.88 -13.58 -17.96
N GLN A 128 -4.65 -12.49 -17.95
CA GLN A 128 -4.20 -11.21 -18.49
C GLN A 128 -3.00 -10.66 -17.70
N LEU A 129 -3.00 -10.81 -16.36
CA LEU A 129 -1.90 -10.35 -15.49
C LEU A 129 -0.58 -11.11 -15.72
N ILE A 130 -0.64 -12.40 -16.06
CA ILE A 130 0.55 -13.21 -16.38
C ILE A 130 1.08 -12.93 -17.79
N GLY A 131 0.31 -12.24 -18.64
CA GLY A 131 0.69 -11.99 -20.04
C GLY A 131 0.57 -13.24 -20.91
N THR A 132 -0.30 -14.20 -20.56
CA THR A 132 -0.71 -15.22 -21.54
C THR A 132 -1.68 -14.54 -22.50
N GLU A 133 -1.16 -13.97 -23.58
CA GLU A 133 -1.96 -13.39 -24.65
C GLU A 133 -3.03 -14.40 -25.07
N ILE A 134 -4.29 -14.07 -24.76
CA ILE A 134 -5.42 -14.67 -25.46
C ILE A 134 -5.37 -14.00 -26.84
N ASN A 135 -4.70 -14.67 -27.78
CA ASN A 135 -4.71 -14.32 -29.18
C ASN A 135 -6.17 -14.39 -29.66
N GLU A 136 -6.92 -13.30 -29.54
CA GLU A 136 -8.16 -13.11 -30.28
C GLU A 136 -7.77 -12.93 -31.76
N LYS A 137 -7.49 -14.05 -32.43
CA LYS A 137 -7.57 -14.12 -33.89
C LYS A 137 -9.00 -13.75 -34.27
N LYS A 138 -9.23 -12.49 -34.63
CA LYS A 138 -10.42 -12.10 -35.40
C LYS A 138 -10.45 -12.98 -36.66
N PRO A 139 -11.53 -13.73 -36.92
CA PRO A 139 -11.66 -14.46 -38.15
C PRO A 139 -11.71 -13.47 -39.32
N LYS A 140 -10.95 -13.79 -40.37
CA LYS A 140 -11.01 -13.11 -41.67
C LYS A 140 -12.47 -13.09 -42.14
N GLN A 141 -12.98 -11.91 -42.47
CA GLN A 141 -14.10 -11.79 -43.37
C GLN A 141 -13.56 -11.30 -44.73
N GLU A 142 -14.11 -11.95 -45.73
CA GLU A 142 -13.81 -12.01 -47.16
C GLU A 142 -14.03 -10.67 -47.89
#